data_AF-A0A2V2NIM4-F1
#
_entry.id   AF-A0A2V2NIM4-F1
#
_cell.length_a   1.000
_cell.length_b   1.000
_cell.length_c   1.000
_cell.angle_alpha   90.00
_cell.angle_beta   90.00
_cell.angle_gamma   90.00
#
_symmetry.space_group_name_H-M   'P 1'
#
loop_
_entity.id
_entity.type
_entity.pdbx_description
1 polymer ?
#
loop_
_entity_poly.entity_id
_entity_poly.type
_entity_poly.pdbx_seq_one_letter_code
_entity_poly.pdbx_strand_id
1 'polypeptide(L)'
;MKDICNRCGYCCSYMADVFGIVEQTGPFEYRIQYLITGVEQIVTIDPDKKDLFTNTTIHDKRPLACPFLRFDGDNLAVCTVHQTRTDLCRMYFCGR
;
A
#
# COMPACT_ATOMS: atom_id res chain seq x y z
N MET A 1 -1.14 14.09 17.69
CA MET A 1 -0.64 14.53 16.37
C MET A 1 -0.89 13.38 15.41
N LYS A 2 -1.61 13.63 14.32
CA LYS A 2 -1.90 12.62 13.31
C LYS A 2 -0.92 12.91 12.19
N ASP A 3 0.28 12.32 12.25
CA ASP A 3 1.33 12.70 11.30
C ASP A 3 0.90 12.28 9.89
N ILE A 4 0.82 13.28 9.02
CA ILE A 4 0.30 13.16 7.66
C ILE A 4 1.39 12.48 6.82
N CYS A 5 0.99 11.50 6.01
CA CYS A 5 1.90 10.90 5.03
C CYS A 5 2.47 12.00 4.11
N ASN A 6 3.80 12.16 4.09
CA ASN A 6 4.47 13.16 3.25
C ASN A 6 4.78 12.64 1.83
N ARG A 7 4.31 11.44 1.48
CA ARG A 7 4.46 10.83 0.16
C ARG A 7 5.91 10.56 -0.28
N CYS A 8 6.85 10.39 0.67
CA CYS A 8 8.23 10.02 0.37
C CYS A 8 8.39 8.54 -0.07
N GLY A 9 7.45 7.67 0.28
CA GLY A 9 7.45 6.25 -0.08
C GLY A 9 8.34 5.35 0.78
N TYR A 10 9.06 5.88 1.77
CA TYR A 10 10.00 5.11 2.60
C TYR A 10 9.31 3.96 3.34
N CYS A 11 8.21 4.24 4.05
CA CYS A 11 7.44 3.22 4.76
C CYS A 11 6.77 2.19 3.85
N CYS A 12 6.57 2.50 2.56
CA CYS A 12 5.93 1.60 1.61
C CYS A 12 6.92 0.78 0.77
N SER A 13 8.23 1.08 0.80
CA SER A 13 9.19 0.52 -0.14
C SER A 13 9.61 -0.93 0.13
N TYR A 14 9.32 -1.46 1.33
CA TYR A 14 9.72 -2.80 1.77
C TYR A 14 8.54 -3.61 2.35
N MET A 15 7.31 -3.19 2.05
CA MET A 15 6.12 -3.78 2.68
C MET A 15 5.66 -5.09 2.03
N ALA A 16 6.24 -5.52 0.91
CA ALA A 16 5.96 -6.87 0.39
C ALA A 16 6.54 -7.98 1.29
N ASP A 17 7.57 -7.68 2.09
CA ASP A 17 8.10 -8.61 3.10
C ASP A 17 7.25 -8.67 4.38
N VAL A 18 6.24 -7.79 4.47
CA VAL A 18 5.35 -7.68 5.64
C VAL A 18 3.93 -8.10 5.29
N PHE A 19 3.44 -7.72 4.11
CA PHE A 19 2.09 -8.03 3.65
C PHE A 19 2.11 -8.85 2.35
N GLY A 20 1.37 -9.95 2.34
CA GLY A 20 1.02 -10.69 1.13
C GLY A 20 -0.43 -10.45 0.72
N ILE A 21 -0.72 -10.40 -0.58
CA ILE A 21 -2.09 -10.51 -1.09
C ILE A 21 -2.46 -12.00 -1.06
N VAL A 22 -3.55 -12.34 -0.37
CA VAL A 22 -4.09 -13.71 -0.32
C VAL A 22 -5.03 -13.92 -1.50
N GLU A 23 -6.00 -13.02 -1.66
CA GLU A 23 -6.96 -13.08 -2.77
C GLU A 23 -7.57 -11.70 -3.06
N GLN A 24 -8.11 -11.56 -4.27
CA GLN A 24 -8.94 -10.43 -4.66
C GLN A 24 -10.42 -10.78 -4.42
N THR A 25 -11.06 -10.14 -3.43
CA THR A 25 -12.45 -10.42 -3.03
C THR A 25 -13.48 -9.60 -3.80
N GLY A 26 -13.03 -8.57 -4.52
CA GLY A 26 -13.87 -7.75 -5.39
C GLY A 26 -13.02 -6.96 -6.40
N PRO A 27 -13.63 -6.15 -7.29
CA PRO A 27 -12.92 -5.47 -8.38
C PRO A 27 -11.73 -4.61 -7.91
N PHE A 28 -11.83 -4.05 -6.71
CA PHE A 28 -10.81 -3.21 -6.09
C PHE A 28 -10.66 -3.51 -4.59
N GLU A 29 -10.98 -4.73 -4.19
CA GLU A 29 -10.94 -5.18 -2.80
C GLU A 29 -10.06 -6.43 -2.70
N TYR A 30 -9.17 -6.44 -1.70
CA TYR A 30 -8.16 -7.46 -1.53
C TYR A 30 -8.13 -7.91 -0.09
N ARG A 31 -8.08 -9.23 0.10
CA ARG A 31 -7.67 -9.81 1.38
C ARG A 31 -6.16 -9.90 1.39
N ILE A 32 -5.57 -9.34 2.44
CA ILE A 32 -4.14 -9.37 2.67
C ILE A 32 -3.85 -10.11 3.98
N GLN A 33 -2.64 -10.60 4.09
CA GLN A 33 -2.13 -11.25 5.29
C GLN A 33 -0.80 -10.63 5.72
N TYR A 34 -0.62 -10.49 7.02
CA TYR A 34 0.67 -10.17 7.63
C TYR A 34 1.53 -11.44 7.61
N LEU A 35 2.65 -11.44 6.89
CA LEU A 35 3.43 -12.65 6.62
C LEU A 35 4.02 -13.30 7.88
N ILE A 36 4.27 -12.51 8.93
CA ILE A 36 4.85 -12.99 10.19
C ILE A 36 3.79 -13.58 11.13
N THR A 37 2.64 -12.93 11.26
CA THR A 37 1.64 -13.26 12.27
C THR A 37 0.44 -14.03 11.72
N GLY A 38 0.27 -14.06 10.40
CA GLY A 38 -0.88 -14.65 9.73
C GLY A 38 -2.18 -13.83 9.84
N VAL A 39 -2.14 -12.66 10.50
CA VAL A 39 -3.33 -11.78 10.65
C VAL A 39 -3.81 -11.33 9.28
N GLU A 40 -5.09 -11.52 9.00
CA GLU A 40 -5.71 -11.11 7.75
C GLU A 40 -6.53 -9.82 7.90
N GLN A 41 -6.56 -9.01 6.84
CA GLN A 41 -7.36 -7.80 6.77
C GLN A 41 -7.87 -7.57 5.35
N ILE A 42 -9.04 -6.94 5.22
CA ILE A 42 -9.53 -6.42 3.95
C ILE A 42 -9.01 -5.00 3.74
N VAL A 43 -8.49 -4.75 2.54
CA VAL A 43 -8.14 -3.41 2.05
C VAL A 43 -8.84 -3.15 0.72
N THR A 44 -9.21 -1.90 0.49
CA THR A 44 -9.92 -1.46 -0.71
C THR A 44 -9.15 -0.33 -1.35
N ILE A 45 -8.97 -0.38 -2.67
CA ILE A 45 -8.38 0.73 -3.42
C ILE A 45 -9.30 1.95 -3.27
N ASP A 46 -8.73 3.06 -2.82
CA ASP A 46 -9.46 4.31 -2.69
C ASP A 46 -10.05 4.70 -4.06
N PRO A 47 -11.32 5.15 -4.14
CA PRO A 47 -11.99 5.37 -5.42
C PRO A 47 -11.25 6.28 -6.40
N ASP A 48 -10.54 7.29 -5.91
CA ASP A 48 -9.74 8.25 -6.67
C ASP A 48 -8.42 7.68 -7.20
N LYS A 49 -8.04 6.46 -6.82
CA LYS A 49 -6.73 5.84 -7.13
C LYS A 49 -6.84 4.57 -7.97
N LYS A 50 -8.05 4.21 -8.41
CA LYS A 50 -8.31 3.00 -9.20
C LYS A 50 -7.51 2.98 -10.49
N ASP A 51 -7.54 4.06 -11.26
CA ASP A 51 -6.80 4.18 -12.52
C ASP A 51 -5.29 4.05 -12.28
N LEU A 52 -4.78 4.74 -11.26
CA LEU A 52 -3.36 4.67 -10.88
C LEU A 52 -2.94 3.25 -10.47
N PHE A 53 -3.81 2.52 -9.78
CA PHE A 53 -3.51 1.16 -9.33
C PHE A 53 -3.33 0.17 -10.48
N THR A 54 -3.99 0.39 -11.63
CA THR A 54 -3.88 -0.50 -12.80
C THR A 54 -2.46 -0.60 -13.37
N ASN A 55 -1.59 0.37 -13.09
CA ASN A 55 -0.19 0.32 -13.46
C ASN A 55 0.59 -0.62 -12.52
N THR A 56 0.98 -1.82 -12.97
CA THR A 56 1.67 -2.82 -12.14
C THR A 56 3.19 -2.77 -12.18
N THR A 57 3.78 -1.84 -12.95
CA THR A 57 5.24 -1.81 -13.26
C THR A 57 6.15 -1.55 -12.05
N ILE A 58 5.58 -1.14 -10.90
CA ILE A 58 6.36 -0.85 -9.70
C ILE A 58 7.11 -2.09 -9.20
N HIS A 59 6.50 -3.28 -9.29
CA HIS A 59 7.06 -4.52 -8.76
C HIS A 59 8.19 -5.06 -9.63
N ASP A 60 8.18 -4.74 -10.93
CA ASP A 60 9.28 -5.05 -11.84
C ASP A 60 10.56 -4.29 -11.45
N LYS A 61 10.40 -3.05 -10.95
CA LYS A 61 11.52 -2.18 -10.54
C LYS A 61 11.88 -2.32 -9.06
N ARG A 62 10.89 -2.64 -8.22
CA ARG A 62 11.01 -2.73 -6.76
C ARG A 62 10.20 -3.93 -6.25
N PRO A 63 10.74 -5.15 -6.35
CA PRO A 63 10.02 -6.37 -5.97
C PRO A 63 9.55 -6.40 -4.51
N LEU A 64 10.20 -5.65 -3.63
CA LEU A 64 9.88 -5.58 -2.20
C LEU A 64 8.87 -4.45 -1.86
N ALA A 65 8.46 -3.65 -2.83
CA ALA A 65 7.51 -2.56 -2.61
C ALA A 65 6.15 -3.09 -2.16
N CYS A 66 5.45 -2.31 -1.34
CA CYS A 66 4.05 -2.58 -0.98
C CYS A 66 3.24 -2.91 -2.25
N PRO A 67 2.42 -3.98 -2.26
CA PRO A 67 1.57 -4.31 -3.40
C PRO A 67 0.70 -3.14 -3.90
N PHE A 68 0.35 -2.25 -2.96
CA PHE A 68 -0.50 -1.07 -3.14
C PHE A 68 0.28 0.25 -3.27
N LEU A 69 1.60 0.22 -3.41
CA LEU A 69 2.40 1.42 -3.69
C LEU A 69 2.33 1.76 -5.18
N ARG A 70 2.07 3.01 -5.51
CA ARG A 70 2.23 3.59 -6.85
C ARG A 70 3.00 4.91 -6.76
N PHE A 71 3.37 5.44 -7.91
CA PHE A 71 3.93 6.78 -8.05
C PHE A 71 3.07 7.56 -9.03
N ASP A 72 2.74 8.81 -8.70
CA ASP A 72 1.99 9.70 -9.59
C ASP A 72 2.89 10.33 -10.67
N GLY A 73 2.33 11.25 -11.46
CA GLY A 73 3.06 11.95 -12.52
C GLY A 73 4.25 12.77 -12.04
N ASP A 74 4.24 13.21 -10.78
CA ASP A 74 5.33 13.96 -10.14
C ASP A 74 6.33 13.04 -9.43
N ASN A 75 6.22 11.73 -9.63
CA ASN A 75 7.04 10.70 -8.99
C ASN A 75 6.94 10.74 -7.45
N LEU A 76 5.79 11.14 -6.91
CA LEU A 76 5.49 11.08 -5.48
C LEU A 76 4.76 9.79 -5.12
N ALA A 77 5.12 9.20 -3.99
CA ALA A 77 4.52 7.93 -3.56
C ALA A 77 3.02 8.09 -3.28
N VAL A 78 2.24 7.09 -3.71
CA VAL A 78 0.81 6.99 -3.48
C VAL A 78 0.52 5.62 -2.87
N CYS A 79 -0.06 5.62 -1.67
CA CYS A 79 -0.71 4.44 -1.12
C CYS A 79 -2.12 4.35 -1.71
N THR A 80 -2.38 3.33 -2.51
CA THR A 80 -3.68 3.20 -3.20
C THR A 80 -4.80 2.73 -2.28
N VAL A 81 -4.48 2.22 -1.09
CA VAL A 81 -5.45 1.78 -0.05
C VAL A 81 -5.41 2.72 1.16
N HIS A 82 -5.11 4.00 1.00
CA HIS A 82 -4.77 4.87 2.13
C HIS A 82 -5.89 4.95 3.18
N GLN A 83 -7.16 4.94 2.79
CA GLN A 83 -8.29 5.00 3.72
C GLN A 83 -8.42 3.72 4.54
N THR A 84 -8.27 2.56 3.89
CA THR A 84 -8.42 1.23 4.49
C THR A 84 -7.10 0.60 4.93
N ARG A 85 -5.99 1.35 4.86
CA ARG A 85 -4.64 0.88 5.16
C ARG A 85 -4.56 0.17 6.50
N THR A 86 -3.66 -0.79 6.60
CA THR A 86 -3.50 -1.62 7.79
C THR A 86 -3.17 -0.82 9.03
N ASP A 87 -3.49 -1.38 10.20
CA ASP A 87 -3.13 -0.77 11.49
C ASP A 87 -1.62 -0.54 11.60
N LEU A 88 -0.81 -1.49 11.13
CA LEU A 88 0.64 -1.31 11.07
C LEU A 88 1.03 -0.10 10.19
N CYS A 89 0.40 0.10 9.04
CA CYS A 89 0.61 1.30 8.22
C CYS A 89 0.22 2.61 8.95
N ARG A 90 -0.76 2.57 9.85
CA ARG A 90 -1.19 3.74 10.64
C ARG A 90 -0.21 4.09 11.76
N MET A 91 0.64 3.15 12.16
CA MET A 91 1.68 3.37 13.18
C MET A 91 2.94 4.04 12.62
N TYR A 92 3.15 4.01 11.29
CA TYR A 92 4.28 4.71 10.69
C TYR A 92 4.05 6.22 10.70
N PHE A 93 5.02 6.94 11.26
CA PHE A 93 5.06 8.39 11.25
C PHE A 93 6.06 8.85 10.19
N CYS A 94 5.60 9.67 9.24
CA CYS A 94 6.51 10.39 8.35
C CYS A 94 7.18 11.51 9.17
N GLY A 95 8.48 11.39 9.39
CA GLY A 95 9.29 12.49 9.91
C GLY A 95 9.22 13.70 8.97
N ARG A 96 9.30 14.90 9.53
CA ARG A 96 9.59 16.12 8.75
C ARG A 96 11.01 16.08 8.21
#